data_AF-A0A5C7QC34-F1
#
_entry.id   AF-A0A5C7QC34-F1
#
_cell.length_a   1.000
_cell.length_b   1.000
_cell.length_c   1.000
_cell.angle_alpha   90.00
_cell.angle_beta   90.00
_cell.angle_gamma   90.00
#
_symmetry.space_group_name_H-M   'P 1'
#
loop_
_entity.id
_entity.type
_entity.pdbx_description
1 polymer ?
#
loop_
_entity_poly.entity_id
_entity_poly.type
_entity_poly.pdbx_seq_one_letter_code
_entity_poly.pdbx_strand_id
1 'polypeptide(L)'
;MAKYSFTDLGLPEVPLLTKGEAELDLRYLYFAVQNLAQAVGQQLGLDEPLSGYSANPAYTIGASKRRLFVVASEAIDYGELVHIFDNAGTMSARLADATDATKPCYGISNTVGTVALGGIVEVVLPNAYVDSVGGLTAGVTYYLTTTPGTASNTAPAAVGNIVQPIGFAVASAGLFFNPSLGFTVV
;
A
#
# COMPACT_ATOMS: atom_id res chain seq x y z
N MET A 1 -9.90 -30.66 -13.41
CA MET A 1 -10.56 -29.77 -12.42
C MET A 1 -10.68 -30.55 -11.13
N ALA A 2 -10.14 -30.03 -10.02
CA ALA A 2 -10.26 -30.67 -8.72
C ALA A 2 -11.76 -30.77 -8.37
N LYS A 3 -12.19 -31.95 -7.89
CA LYS A 3 -13.61 -32.29 -7.70
C LYS A 3 -14.23 -31.64 -6.45
N TYR A 4 -13.43 -30.87 -5.69
CA TYR A 4 -13.77 -30.28 -4.40
C TYR A 4 -13.20 -28.85 -4.35
N SER A 5 -13.99 -27.87 -3.92
CA SER A 5 -13.50 -26.52 -3.59
C SER A 5 -12.62 -26.59 -2.35
N PHE A 6 -11.62 -25.72 -2.23
CA PHE A 6 -10.71 -25.70 -1.06
C PHE A 6 -11.46 -25.35 0.24
N THR A 7 -12.67 -24.80 0.12
CA THR A 7 -13.60 -24.57 1.23
C THR A 7 -14.33 -25.84 1.71
N ASP A 8 -14.32 -26.92 0.93
CA ASP A 8 -14.93 -28.20 1.28
C ASP A 8 -13.90 -29.07 2.03
N LEU A 9 -13.58 -28.62 3.26
CA LEU A 9 -12.53 -29.18 4.12
C LEU A 9 -12.81 -30.62 4.60
N GLY A 10 -13.93 -31.24 4.19
CA GLY A 10 -14.37 -32.54 4.67
C GLY A 10 -14.69 -32.56 6.17
N LEU A 11 -14.89 -31.38 6.76
CA LEU A 11 -15.24 -31.24 8.16
C LEU A 11 -16.71 -31.66 8.38
N PRO A 12 -17.01 -32.35 9.49
CA PRO A 12 -18.38 -32.73 9.80
C PRO A 12 -19.28 -31.49 9.92
N GLU A 13 -20.54 -31.61 9.50
CA GLU A 13 -21.54 -30.54 9.63
C GLU A 13 -21.56 -30.03 11.08
N VAL A 14 -21.61 -28.69 11.24
CA VAL A 14 -21.55 -28.03 12.54
C VAL A 14 -22.48 -28.76 13.50
N PRO A 15 -21.96 -29.40 14.56
CA PRO A 15 -22.77 -30.30 15.35
C PRO A 15 -23.92 -29.49 15.98
N LEU A 16 -25.15 -29.94 15.76
CA LEU A 16 -26.36 -29.33 16.34
C LEU A 16 -26.37 -29.69 17.84
N LEU A 17 -25.68 -28.88 18.65
CA LEU A 17 -25.28 -29.30 19.99
C LEU A 17 -26.34 -28.95 21.05
N THR A 18 -26.56 -29.94 21.90
CA THR A 18 -27.34 -29.84 23.12
C THR A 18 -26.34 -29.89 24.30
N LYS A 19 -26.10 -28.75 24.95
CA LYS A 19 -25.34 -28.49 26.21
C LYS A 19 -23.79 -28.47 26.19
N GLY A 20 -23.19 -27.30 26.45
CA GLY A 20 -21.93 -27.13 27.21
C GLY A 20 -21.10 -25.86 26.87
N GLU A 21 -20.26 -25.37 27.78
CA GLU A 21 -19.36 -24.20 27.54
C GLU A 21 -18.29 -24.48 26.47
N ALA A 22 -17.86 -25.73 26.32
CA ALA A 22 -16.89 -26.17 25.30
C ALA A 22 -17.43 -26.10 23.85
N GLU A 23 -18.75 -25.96 23.66
CA GLU A 23 -19.38 -25.83 22.35
C GLU A 23 -19.09 -24.48 21.70
N LEU A 24 -19.08 -23.41 22.50
CA LEU A 24 -18.85 -22.06 21.99
C LEU A 24 -17.41 -21.93 21.47
N ASP A 25 -16.44 -22.45 22.23
CA ASP A 25 -15.03 -22.48 21.85
C ASP A 25 -14.80 -23.33 20.59
N LEU A 26 -15.47 -24.49 20.48
CA LEU A 26 -15.40 -25.34 19.30
C LEU A 26 -15.98 -24.64 18.06
N ARG A 27 -17.05 -23.86 18.22
CA ARG A 27 -17.64 -23.07 17.13
C ARG A 27 -16.71 -21.95 16.68
N TYR A 28 -16.03 -21.26 17.60
CA TYR A 28 -15.02 -20.27 17.24
C TYR A 28 -13.85 -20.90 16.49
N LEU A 29 -13.39 -22.08 16.92
CA LEU A 29 -12.35 -22.82 16.22
C LEU A 29 -12.79 -23.20 14.80
N TYR A 30 -14.03 -23.67 14.64
CA TYR A 30 -14.57 -24.07 13.35
C TYR A 30 -14.64 -22.89 12.36
N PHE A 31 -15.16 -21.74 12.82
CA PHE A 31 -15.18 -20.52 12.01
C PHE A 31 -13.77 -20.00 11.71
N ALA A 32 -12.83 -20.08 12.65
CA ALA A 32 -11.45 -19.69 12.42
C ALA A 32 -10.79 -20.54 11.33
N VAL A 33 -11.00 -21.86 11.38
CA VAL A 33 -10.46 -22.80 10.38
C VAL A 33 -11.09 -22.58 9.00
N GLN A 34 -12.40 -22.35 8.93
CA GLN A 34 -13.08 -22.04 7.67
C GLN A 34 -12.62 -20.72 7.05
N ASN A 35 -12.50 -19.66 7.86
CA ASN A 35 -12.00 -18.37 7.40
C ASN A 35 -10.54 -18.47 6.93
N LEU A 36 -9.71 -19.25 7.64
CA LEU A 36 -8.32 -19.47 7.24
C LEU A 36 -8.22 -20.27 5.93
N ALA A 37 -8.99 -21.34 5.79
CA ALA A 37 -9.00 -22.12 4.56
C ALA A 37 -9.45 -21.27 3.37
N GLN A 38 -10.49 -20.46 3.53
CA GLN A 38 -10.93 -19.53 2.49
C GLN A 38 -9.84 -18.51 2.13
N ALA A 39 -9.15 -17.94 3.13
CA ALA A 39 -8.05 -17.01 2.90
C ALA A 39 -6.88 -17.67 2.15
N VAL A 40 -6.53 -18.91 2.49
CA VAL A 40 -5.45 -19.67 1.82
C VAL A 40 -5.86 -20.08 0.40
N GLY A 41 -7.10 -20.52 0.20
CA GLY A 41 -7.64 -20.86 -1.12
C GLY A 41 -7.66 -19.66 -2.07
N GLN A 42 -8.00 -18.48 -1.54
CA GLN A 42 -7.90 -17.20 -2.27
C GLN A 42 -6.44 -16.78 -2.52
N GLN A 43 -5.55 -16.95 -1.54
CA GLN A 43 -4.12 -16.63 -1.71
C GLN A 43 -3.45 -17.49 -2.78
N LEU A 44 -3.81 -18.77 -2.86
CA LEU A 44 -3.23 -19.74 -3.78
C LEU A 44 -3.98 -19.82 -5.12
N GLY A 45 -5.08 -19.08 -5.29
CA GLY A 45 -5.89 -19.08 -6.52
C GLY A 45 -6.61 -20.40 -6.79
N LEU A 46 -6.91 -21.19 -5.75
CA LEU A 46 -7.55 -22.51 -5.86
C LEU A 46 -9.08 -22.44 -5.79
N ASP A 47 -9.63 -21.36 -5.24
CA ASP A 47 -11.07 -21.12 -5.18
C ASP A 47 -11.50 -20.05 -6.20
N GLU A 48 -12.64 -20.29 -6.85
CA GLU A 48 -13.26 -19.28 -7.70
C GLU A 48 -13.76 -18.13 -6.82
N PRO A 49 -13.45 -16.87 -7.16
CA PRO A 49 -13.91 -15.76 -6.36
C PRO A 49 -15.43 -15.60 -6.44
N LEU A 50 -16.06 -15.16 -5.34
CA LEU A 50 -17.46 -14.70 -5.38
C LEU A 50 -17.63 -13.69 -6.52
N SER A 51 -18.71 -13.81 -7.29
CA SER A 51 -19.03 -12.87 -8.38
C SER A 51 -18.99 -11.43 -7.87
N GLY A 52 -17.98 -10.66 -8.31
CA GLY A 52 -17.73 -9.28 -7.88
C GLY A 52 -16.49 -9.05 -6.99
N TYR A 53 -15.87 -10.11 -6.47
CA TYR A 53 -14.53 -10.08 -5.86
C TYR A 53 -13.52 -10.72 -6.81
N SER A 54 -12.26 -10.28 -6.80
CA SER A 54 -11.19 -10.95 -7.57
C SER A 54 -10.35 -11.81 -6.64
N ALA A 55 -10.07 -13.06 -7.03
CA ALA A 55 -9.26 -14.03 -6.28
C ALA A 55 -7.75 -13.73 -6.32
N ASN A 56 -7.38 -12.46 -6.43
CA ASN A 56 -5.99 -12.05 -6.31
C ASN A 56 -5.80 -11.55 -4.87
N PRO A 57 -4.86 -12.10 -4.09
CA PRO A 57 -4.60 -11.66 -2.72
C PRO A 57 -4.18 -10.18 -2.60
N ALA A 58 -3.97 -9.49 -3.72
CA ALA A 58 -3.93 -8.03 -3.78
C ALA A 58 -5.25 -7.33 -3.38
N TYR A 59 -6.38 -8.05 -3.23
CA TYR A 59 -7.71 -7.42 -3.09
C TYR A 59 -8.56 -7.79 -1.87
N THR A 60 -8.09 -8.60 -0.93
CA THR A 60 -8.85 -8.88 0.31
C THR A 60 -8.36 -8.00 1.47
N ILE A 61 -9.26 -7.11 1.89
CA ILE A 61 -9.25 -6.23 3.07
C ILE A 61 -8.34 -4.99 2.98
N GLY A 62 -8.84 -3.93 2.31
CA GLY A 62 -8.65 -2.50 2.63
C GLY A 62 -7.24 -1.86 2.63
N ALA A 63 -6.21 -2.55 3.12
CA ALA A 63 -4.83 -2.09 3.23
C ALA A 63 -4.02 -2.41 1.96
N SER A 64 -4.34 -3.49 1.24
CA SER A 64 -3.55 -3.95 0.08
C SER A 64 -3.80 -3.16 -1.22
N LYS A 65 -4.98 -2.52 -1.40
CA LYS A 65 -5.29 -1.77 -2.63
C LYS A 65 -4.48 -0.47 -2.78
N ARG A 66 -3.76 -0.06 -1.74
CA ARG A 66 -2.91 1.15 -1.76
C ARG A 66 -1.44 0.82 -1.85
N ARG A 67 -1.05 -0.43 -2.11
CA ARG A 67 0.35 -0.85 -2.23
C ARG A 67 0.59 -1.32 -3.66
N LEU A 68 1.64 -0.83 -4.28
CA LEU A 68 2.03 -1.14 -5.65
C LEU A 68 3.49 -1.60 -5.64
N PHE A 69 3.79 -2.71 -6.31
CA PHE A 69 5.16 -3.17 -6.50
C PHE A 69 5.63 -2.79 -7.90
N VAL A 70 6.70 -2.01 -7.97
CA VAL A 70 7.22 -1.43 -9.23
C VAL A 70 8.73 -1.55 -9.28
N VAL A 71 9.27 -1.59 -10.50
CA VAL A 71 10.72 -1.63 -10.70
C VAL A 71 11.29 -0.24 -10.44
N ALA A 72 12.29 -0.15 -9.57
CA ALA A 72 12.98 1.10 -9.29
C ALA A 72 13.91 1.47 -10.47
N SER A 73 13.75 2.66 -11.04
CA SER A 73 14.64 3.19 -12.10
C SER A 73 15.82 3.98 -11.55
N GLU A 74 15.95 4.07 -10.23
CA GLU A 74 17.09 4.59 -9.49
C GLU A 74 17.11 3.95 -8.08
N ALA A 75 18.10 4.27 -7.26
CA ALA A 75 18.10 3.82 -5.87
C ALA A 75 17.01 4.57 -5.08
N ILE A 76 16.18 3.83 -4.34
CA ILE A 76 15.06 4.39 -3.56
C ILE A 76 15.14 3.83 -2.14
N ASP A 77 15.21 4.72 -1.16
CA ASP A 77 15.25 4.39 0.26
C ASP A 77 13.85 4.32 0.87
N TYR A 78 13.79 3.74 2.07
CA TYR A 78 12.58 3.68 2.88
C TYR A 78 12.06 5.08 3.22
N GLY A 79 10.77 5.33 2.98
CA GLY A 79 10.12 6.61 3.29
C GLY A 79 10.31 7.70 2.24
N GLU A 80 11.04 7.45 1.16
CA GLU A 80 11.21 8.44 0.10
C GLU A 80 9.94 8.61 -0.76
N LEU A 81 9.67 9.84 -1.16
CA LEU A 81 8.60 10.20 -2.08
C LEU A 81 8.95 9.76 -3.50
N VAL A 82 8.03 9.06 -4.15
CA VAL A 82 8.25 8.48 -5.47
C VAL A 82 7.24 8.98 -6.51
N HIS A 83 7.72 9.07 -7.74
CA HIS A 83 6.96 9.27 -8.96
C HIS A 83 6.88 7.95 -9.73
N ILE A 84 5.66 7.51 -10.02
CA ILE A 84 5.40 6.33 -10.87
C ILE A 84 5.25 6.81 -12.31
N PHE A 85 6.01 6.23 -13.24
CA PHE A 85 6.02 6.62 -14.63
C PHE A 85 6.13 5.42 -15.58
N ASP A 86 5.75 5.65 -16.83
CA ASP A 86 6.02 4.69 -17.90
C ASP A 86 7.47 4.84 -18.38
N ASN A 87 8.24 3.77 -18.24
CA ASN A 87 9.60 3.67 -18.73
C ASN A 87 9.62 2.73 -19.95
N ALA A 88 9.33 3.29 -21.12
CA ALA A 88 9.28 2.57 -22.40
C ALA A 88 8.39 1.32 -22.36
N GLY A 89 7.18 1.43 -21.79
CA GLY A 89 6.21 0.34 -21.66
C GLY A 89 6.34 -0.47 -20.37
N THR A 90 7.30 -0.14 -19.50
CA THR A 90 7.44 -0.76 -18.17
C THR A 90 7.10 0.26 -17.09
N MET A 91 6.14 -0.08 -16.22
CA MET A 91 5.82 0.74 -15.06
C MET A 91 7.00 0.77 -14.08
N SER A 92 7.62 1.93 -13.89
CA SER A 92 8.79 2.12 -13.03
C SER A 92 8.57 3.24 -12.01
N ALA A 93 9.32 3.19 -10.92
CA ALA A 93 9.35 4.23 -9.89
C ALA A 93 10.70 4.96 -9.90
N ARG A 94 10.64 6.28 -9.74
CA ARG A 94 11.78 7.18 -9.54
C ARG A 94 11.51 8.13 -8.39
N LEU A 95 12.51 8.83 -7.89
CA LEU A 95 12.34 9.85 -6.86
C LEU A 95 11.50 11.02 -7.40
N ALA A 96 10.53 11.46 -6.60
CA ALA A 96 9.76 12.66 -6.89
C ALA A 96 10.61 13.91 -6.60
N ASP A 97 10.47 14.95 -7.42
CA ASP A 97 11.32 16.13 -7.37
C ASP A 97 10.54 17.38 -7.80
N ALA A 98 10.52 18.40 -6.95
CA ALA A 98 9.82 19.65 -7.23
C ALA A 98 10.48 20.48 -8.35
N THR A 99 11.74 20.24 -8.72
CA THR A 99 12.41 21.01 -9.79
C THR A 99 12.00 20.59 -11.21
N ASP A 100 11.29 19.47 -11.35
CA ASP A 100 10.92 18.89 -12.64
C ASP A 100 9.40 18.63 -12.67
N ALA A 101 8.69 19.39 -13.51
CA ALA A 101 7.24 19.27 -13.72
C ALA A 101 6.78 17.84 -14.14
N THR A 102 7.70 17.00 -14.61
CA THR A 102 7.45 15.60 -14.97
C THR A 102 7.68 14.61 -13.83
N LYS A 103 8.06 15.08 -12.65
CA LYS A 103 8.33 14.26 -11.45
C LYS A 103 7.43 14.61 -10.24
N PRO A 104 6.11 14.78 -10.40
CA PRO A 104 5.22 14.97 -9.26
C PRO A 104 5.24 13.73 -8.35
N CYS A 105 4.90 13.90 -7.08
CA CYS A 105 4.78 12.76 -6.17
C CYS A 105 3.46 12.02 -6.38
N TYR A 106 3.54 10.69 -6.53
CA TYR A 106 2.38 9.80 -6.61
C TYR A 106 2.36 8.73 -5.52
N GLY A 107 3.48 8.46 -4.86
CA GLY A 107 3.55 7.48 -3.79
C GLY A 107 4.70 7.71 -2.83
N ILE A 108 4.79 6.82 -1.84
CA ILE A 108 5.88 6.77 -0.86
C ILE A 108 6.45 5.36 -0.82
N SER A 109 7.77 5.23 -0.79
CA SER A 109 8.46 3.96 -0.59
C SER A 109 8.20 3.40 0.81
N ASN A 110 7.79 2.13 0.88
CA ASN A 110 7.55 1.40 2.12
C ASN A 110 8.43 0.14 2.25
N THR A 111 9.39 -0.04 1.34
CA THR A 111 10.38 -1.12 1.45
C THR A 111 11.48 -0.71 2.42
N VAL A 112 11.65 -1.46 3.50
CA VAL A 112 12.68 -1.18 4.51
C VAL A 112 14.08 -1.36 3.91
N GLY A 113 14.91 -0.33 4.04
CA GLY A 113 16.27 -0.28 3.46
C GLY A 113 16.31 0.41 2.10
N THR A 114 17.44 0.26 1.41
CA THR A 114 17.66 0.81 0.07
C THR A 114 17.30 -0.23 -0.98
N VAL A 115 16.37 0.10 -1.87
CA VAL A 115 16.10 -0.66 -3.10
C VAL A 115 17.07 -0.16 -4.17
N ALA A 116 17.95 -1.02 -4.66
CA ALA A 116 18.87 -0.69 -5.74
C ALA A 116 18.12 -0.54 -7.09
N LEU A 117 18.77 0.13 -8.05
CA LEU A 117 18.32 0.21 -9.44
C LEU A 117 17.95 -1.17 -9.99
N GLY A 118 16.76 -1.27 -10.59
CA GLY A 118 16.22 -2.52 -11.14
C GLY A 118 15.58 -3.45 -10.09
N GLY A 119 15.67 -3.11 -8.80
CA GLY A 119 14.98 -3.81 -7.73
C GLY A 119 13.47 -3.55 -7.72
N ILE A 120 12.72 -4.36 -7.00
CA ILE A 120 11.28 -4.17 -6.81
C ILE A 120 11.08 -3.34 -5.54
N VAL A 121 10.51 -2.15 -5.68
CA VAL A 121 10.11 -1.28 -4.56
C VAL A 121 8.61 -1.37 -4.35
N GLU A 122 8.22 -1.36 -3.08
CA GLU A 122 6.85 -1.24 -2.65
C GLU A 122 6.49 0.24 -2.44
N VAL A 123 5.47 0.69 -3.15
CA VAL A 123 4.99 2.07 -3.16
C VAL A 123 3.59 2.14 -2.57
N VAL A 124 3.42 3.00 -1.58
CA VAL A 124 2.12 3.33 -0.98
C VAL A 124 1.47 4.46 -1.76
N LEU A 125 0.23 4.25 -2.19
CA LEU A 125 -0.61 5.15 -2.98
C LEU A 125 -1.38 6.14 -2.08
N PRO A 126 -1.97 7.21 -2.65
CA PRO A 126 -2.67 8.27 -1.92
C PRO A 126 -3.80 7.78 -1.00
N ASN A 127 -4.14 8.61 -0.01
CA ASN A 127 -5.13 8.36 1.04
C ASN A 127 -4.71 7.27 2.03
N ALA A 128 -3.43 7.20 2.37
CA ALA A 128 -2.87 6.23 3.30
C ALA A 128 -2.18 6.91 4.47
N TYR A 129 -2.21 6.26 5.63
CA TYR A 129 -1.30 6.58 6.72
C TYR A 129 0.00 5.81 6.49
N VAL A 130 1.14 6.50 6.56
CA VAL A 130 2.47 5.89 6.48
C VAL A 130 3.29 6.27 7.71
N ASP A 131 4.05 5.31 8.23
CA ASP A 131 5.01 5.49 9.32
C ASP A 131 6.47 5.47 8.84
N SER A 132 6.68 5.49 7.52
CA SER A 132 7.99 5.45 6.90
C SER A 132 8.72 6.80 6.85
N VAL A 133 7.99 7.90 7.05
CA VAL A 133 8.54 9.27 6.98
C VAL A 133 8.77 9.82 8.40
N GLY A 134 10.04 10.05 8.75
CA GLY A 134 10.46 10.59 10.05
C GLY A 134 10.74 12.10 10.05
N GLY A 135 10.98 12.65 11.25
CA GLY A 135 11.37 14.07 11.42
C GLY A 135 10.22 15.05 11.28
N LEU A 136 8.98 14.57 11.42
CA LEU A 136 7.78 15.36 11.18
C LEU A 136 7.30 16.09 12.44
N THR A 137 6.58 17.19 12.26
CA THR A 137 5.86 17.90 13.33
C THR A 137 4.37 17.71 13.16
N ALA A 138 3.71 17.06 14.11
CA ALA A 138 2.28 16.75 14.04
C ALA A 138 1.43 18.02 13.82
N GLY A 139 0.42 17.91 12.96
CA GLY A 139 -0.46 19.01 12.57
C GLY A 139 0.06 19.91 11.44
N VAL A 140 1.31 19.72 10.99
CA VAL A 140 1.92 20.52 9.92
C VAL A 140 1.69 19.87 8.55
N THR A 141 1.41 20.69 7.54
CA THR A 141 1.31 20.27 6.13
C THR A 141 2.71 20.21 5.51
N TYR A 142 2.98 19.16 4.74
CA TYR A 142 4.24 18.94 4.06
C TYR A 142 4.08 19.03 2.55
N TYR A 143 5.13 19.51 1.89
CA TYR A 143 5.23 19.76 0.46
C TYR A 143 6.39 18.98 -0.15
N LEU A 144 6.27 18.67 -1.44
CA LEU A 144 7.38 18.15 -2.24
C LEU A 144 8.52 19.18 -2.27
N THR A 145 9.76 18.72 -2.22
CA THR A 145 10.94 19.59 -2.19
C THR A 145 11.79 19.44 -3.44
N THR A 146 12.77 20.33 -3.58
CA THR A 146 13.81 20.27 -4.62
C THR A 146 14.90 19.25 -4.31
N THR A 147 14.86 18.60 -3.15
CA THR A 147 15.73 17.46 -2.83
C THR A 147 14.92 16.21 -3.16
N PRO A 148 15.33 15.43 -4.19
CA PRO A 148 14.57 14.27 -4.64
C PRO A 148 14.19 13.33 -3.49
N GLY A 149 12.96 12.84 -3.48
CA GLY A 149 12.49 11.88 -2.49
C GLY A 149 12.11 12.46 -1.13
N THR A 150 12.28 13.77 -0.88
CA THR A 150 12.08 14.34 0.47
C THR A 150 10.91 15.32 0.55
N ALA A 151 10.33 15.43 1.75
CA ALA A 151 9.23 16.35 2.08
C ALA A 151 9.70 17.46 3.04
N SER A 152 9.14 18.67 2.91
CA SER A 152 9.42 19.79 3.82
C SER A 152 8.13 20.50 4.25
N ASN A 153 8.16 21.15 5.41
CA ASN A 153 7.09 22.02 5.88
C ASN A 153 7.04 23.39 5.17
N THR A 154 8.03 23.67 4.32
CA THR A 154 8.13 24.92 3.56
C THR A 154 7.95 24.63 2.08
N ALA A 155 6.98 25.27 1.45
CA ALA A 155 6.72 25.12 0.02
C ALA A 155 7.89 25.69 -0.82
N PRO A 156 8.29 25.03 -1.91
CA PRO A 156 9.22 25.60 -2.88
C PRO A 156 8.69 26.92 -3.47
N ALA A 157 9.56 27.91 -3.67
CA ALA A 157 9.16 29.26 -4.13
C ALA A 157 9.95 29.77 -5.35
N ALA A 158 10.91 29.00 -5.87
CA ALA A 158 11.64 29.40 -7.06
C ALA A 158 10.81 29.11 -8.32
N VAL A 159 10.94 29.99 -9.32
CA VAL A 159 10.26 29.86 -10.62
C VAL A 159 10.61 28.52 -11.27
N GLY A 160 9.61 27.84 -11.82
CA GLY A 160 9.73 26.52 -12.42
C GLY A 160 9.58 25.36 -11.43
N ASN A 161 9.55 25.62 -10.12
CA ASN A 161 9.32 24.56 -9.14
C ASN A 161 7.83 24.22 -9.01
N ILE A 162 7.56 22.94 -8.80
CA ILE A 162 6.26 22.42 -8.43
C ILE A 162 5.97 22.75 -6.95
N VAL A 163 4.81 23.35 -6.71
CA VAL A 163 4.20 23.44 -5.38
C VAL A 163 3.13 22.36 -5.27
N GLN A 164 3.51 21.24 -4.66
CA GLN A 164 2.62 20.10 -4.42
C GLN A 164 2.53 19.79 -2.93
N PRO A 165 1.38 20.01 -2.29
CA PRO A 165 1.09 19.47 -0.96
C PRO A 165 1.04 17.94 -1.04
N ILE A 166 1.76 17.27 -0.13
CA ILE A 166 1.87 15.80 -0.06
C ILE A 166 0.94 15.21 0.99
N GLY A 167 0.62 16.00 2.02
CA GLY A 167 -0.20 15.57 3.14
C GLY A 167 0.11 16.34 4.41
N PHE A 168 -0.30 15.80 5.55
CA PHE A 168 -0.01 16.38 6.86
C PHE A 168 0.49 15.33 7.84
N ALA A 169 1.32 15.75 8.79
CA ALA A 169 1.86 14.88 9.80
C ALA A 169 0.82 14.62 10.90
N VAL A 170 0.62 13.35 11.23
CA VAL A 170 -0.21 12.89 12.35
C VAL A 170 0.66 12.64 13.59
N ALA A 171 1.92 12.26 13.38
CA ALA A 171 2.92 12.00 14.42
C ALA A 171 4.34 12.38 13.93
N SER A 172 5.34 12.25 14.80
CA SER A 172 6.75 12.53 14.44
C SER A 172 7.34 11.60 13.38
N ALA A 173 6.78 10.39 13.29
CA ALA A 173 7.07 9.38 12.28
C ALA A 173 5.76 8.87 11.66
N GLY A 174 4.81 9.77 11.39
CA GLY A 174 3.50 9.40 10.87
C GLY A 174 2.95 10.49 9.97
N LEU A 175 2.81 10.19 8.68
CA LEU A 175 2.28 11.09 7.67
C LEU A 175 0.95 10.53 7.15
N PHE A 176 -0.08 11.36 7.15
CA PHE A 176 -1.26 11.09 6.33
C PHE A 176 -0.96 11.56 4.90
N PHE A 177 -0.65 10.59 4.04
CA PHE A 177 -0.27 10.80 2.65
C PHE A 177 -1.50 10.95 1.77
N ASN A 178 -1.67 12.13 1.20
CA ASN A 178 -2.70 12.44 0.23
C ASN A 178 -2.24 13.60 -0.67
N PRO A 179 -1.37 13.32 -1.65
CA PRO A 179 -0.81 14.37 -2.48
C PRO A 179 -1.88 15.00 -3.37
N SER A 180 -1.81 16.32 -3.55
CA SER A 180 -2.64 16.98 -4.56
C SER A 180 -2.21 16.55 -5.96
N LEU A 181 -3.16 16.12 -6.78
CA LEU A 181 -2.93 15.86 -8.21
C LEU A 181 -2.90 17.16 -9.04
N GLY A 182 -3.59 18.20 -8.57
CA GLY A 182 -3.50 19.54 -9.11
C GLY A 182 -2.38 20.30 -8.40
N PHE A 183 -1.21 20.37 -9.02
CA PHE A 183 -0.07 21.13 -8.52
C PHE A 183 0.13 22.40 -9.36
N THR A 184 0.64 23.45 -8.72
CA THR A 184 0.95 24.72 -9.41
C THR A 184 2.45 24.79 -9.66
N VAL A 185 2.84 25.32 -10.81
CA VAL A 185 4.24 25.67 -11.09
C VAL A 185 4.40 27.17 -10.82
N VAL A 186 5.42 27.53 -10.04
CA VAL A 186 5.74 28.93 -9.71
C VAL A 186 6.30 29.67 -10.91
#